data_AF-A0A1G4IVG1-F1
#
_entry.id   AF-A0A1G4IVG1-F1
#
_cell.length_a   1.000
_cell.length_b   1.000
_cell.length_c   1.000
_cell.angle_alpha   90.00
_cell.angle_beta   90.00
_cell.angle_gamma   90.00
#
_symmetry.space_group_name_H-M   'P 1'
#
loop_
_entity.id
_entity.type
_entity.pdbx_description
1 polymer ?
#
loop_
_entity_poly.entity_id
_entity_poly.type
_entity_poly.pdbx_seq_one_letter_code
_entity_poly.pdbx_strand_id
1 'polypeptide(L)'
;MARQNFVGLVVSQGKMLKTVKVRVETKVFNKRINKELFSRKDYLVHDEEGVSREGDLVRIEATRPLSKRKFFSIAEILKNKGQQFALFESEAKQQVSQEEAQKTREFLSRREAVESNDSVLLRDIHTIQKALAQGQDAQELAEIKARYGIENFTPETLRQLLHLDVSALEQQVQTQMAKIDSVQERVRELLQNSEDCNLWLAQRGVQNPEALKANIKRNLLRKHILQEL
;
A
#
# COMPACT_ATOMS: atom_id res chain seq x y z
N MET A 1 36.37 -30.39 -21.80
CA MET A 1 35.66 -29.69 -22.91
C MET A 1 34.66 -28.73 -22.32
N ALA A 2 34.47 -27.56 -22.92
CA ALA A 2 33.43 -26.62 -22.50
C ALA A 2 32.03 -27.20 -22.78
N ARG A 3 31.10 -27.02 -21.84
CA ARG A 3 29.70 -27.44 -21.99
C ARG A 3 28.89 -26.34 -22.68
N GLN A 4 27.97 -26.72 -23.56
CA GLN A 4 27.01 -25.78 -24.13
C GLN A 4 26.03 -25.32 -23.04
N ASN A 5 25.90 -24.01 -22.85
CA ASN A 5 25.03 -23.43 -21.84
C ASN A 5 23.95 -22.58 -22.49
N PHE A 6 22.76 -22.57 -21.90
CA PHE A 6 21.69 -21.65 -22.24
C PHE A 6 21.09 -21.03 -20.99
N VAL A 7 20.55 -19.82 -21.13
CA VAL A 7 19.70 -19.20 -20.11
C VAL A 7 18.26 -19.32 -20.58
N GLY A 8 17.38 -19.78 -19.69
CA GLY A 8 15.99 -19.99 -20.02
C GLY A 8 15.06 -19.81 -18.82
N LEU A 9 13.77 -19.75 -19.11
CA LEU A 9 12.72 -19.63 -18.11
C LEU A 9 12.01 -20.96 -17.95
N VAL A 10 11.78 -21.38 -16.71
CA VAL A 10 11.03 -22.59 -16.37
C VAL A 10 9.54 -22.38 -16.66
N VAL A 11 9.02 -23.09 -17.65
CA VAL A 11 7.61 -22.96 -18.09
C VAL A 11 6.69 -23.92 -17.37
N SER A 12 7.15 -25.16 -17.13
CA SER A 12 6.33 -26.13 -16.41
C SER A 12 7.16 -27.02 -15.50
N GLN A 13 6.70 -27.19 -14.28
CA GLN A 13 7.29 -28.05 -13.26
C GLN A 13 6.19 -28.88 -12.56
N GLY A 14 6.56 -30.01 -11.94
CA GLY A 14 5.62 -30.90 -11.25
C GLY A 14 4.82 -31.85 -12.15
N LYS A 15 4.82 -31.64 -13.48
CA LYS A 15 4.16 -32.54 -14.45
C LYS A 15 4.93 -33.82 -14.75
N MET A 16 6.26 -33.82 -14.58
CA MET A 16 7.14 -34.96 -14.81
C MET A 16 8.12 -35.11 -13.65
N LEU A 17 8.43 -36.34 -13.26
CA LEU A 17 9.39 -36.60 -12.19
C LEU A 17 10.81 -36.20 -12.63
N LYS A 18 11.53 -35.49 -11.74
CA LYS A 18 12.91 -35.02 -11.92
C LYS A 18 13.18 -34.33 -13.26
N THR A 19 12.15 -33.72 -13.84
CA THR A 19 12.20 -33.15 -15.19
C THR A 19 11.38 -31.87 -15.27
N VAL A 20 12.00 -30.83 -15.81
CA VAL A 20 11.41 -29.51 -15.93
C VAL A 20 11.43 -29.08 -17.40
N LYS A 21 10.40 -28.36 -17.85
CA LYS A 21 10.38 -27.77 -19.19
C LYS A 21 10.93 -26.35 -19.11
N VAL A 22 12.04 -26.09 -19.79
CA VAL A 22 12.70 -24.77 -19.81
C VAL A 22 12.60 -24.20 -21.22
N ARG A 23 12.10 -22.97 -21.33
CA ARG A 23 12.07 -22.21 -22.59
C ARG A 23 13.33 -21.39 -22.72
N VAL A 24 14.08 -21.64 -23.77
CA VAL A 24 15.26 -20.86 -24.15
C VAL A 24 14.88 -19.93 -25.29
N GLU A 25 15.31 -18.68 -25.19
CA GLU A 25 15.18 -17.70 -26.26
C GLU A 25 16.57 -17.44 -26.87
N THR A 26 16.67 -17.49 -28.20
CA THR A 26 17.92 -17.23 -28.93
C THR A 26 17.65 -16.22 -30.03
N LYS A 27 18.55 -15.26 -30.22
CA LYS A 27 18.44 -14.29 -31.30
C LYS A 27 18.83 -14.93 -32.63
N VAL A 28 17.97 -14.79 -33.63
CA VAL A 28 18.19 -15.30 -34.99
C VAL A 28 17.87 -14.18 -35.98
N PHE A 29 18.82 -13.89 -36.86
CA PHE A 29 18.62 -12.90 -37.92
C PHE A 29 17.83 -13.49 -39.08
N ASN A 30 16.64 -12.93 -39.35
CA ASN A 30 15.84 -13.33 -40.49
C ASN A 30 16.19 -12.46 -41.71
N LYS A 31 16.90 -13.05 -42.69
CA LYS A 31 17.35 -12.35 -43.91
C LYS A 31 16.20 -11.78 -44.74
N ARG A 32 15.05 -12.45 -44.80
CA ARG A 32 13.90 -12.01 -45.61
C ARG A 32 13.25 -10.74 -45.05
N ILE A 33 13.17 -10.65 -43.73
CA ILE A 33 12.58 -9.51 -43.02
C ILE A 33 13.65 -8.45 -42.69
N ASN A 34 14.94 -8.81 -42.81
CA ASN A 34 16.09 -7.98 -42.46
C ASN A 34 16.00 -7.49 -40.99
N LYS A 35 15.59 -8.38 -40.08
CA LYS A 35 15.40 -8.07 -38.65
C LYS A 35 15.89 -9.23 -37.78
N GLU A 36 16.49 -8.89 -36.65
CA GLU A 36 16.83 -9.86 -35.60
C GLU A 36 15.57 -10.20 -34.77
N LEU A 37 15.26 -11.49 -34.68
CA LEU A 37 14.05 -12.00 -34.03
C LEU A 37 14.46 -12.97 -32.91
N PHE A 38 13.63 -13.10 -31.88
CA PHE A 38 13.80 -14.14 -30.87
C PHE A 38 13.13 -15.44 -31.34
N SER A 39 13.94 -16.49 -31.48
CA SER A 39 13.45 -17.86 -31.66
C SER A 39 13.38 -18.55 -30.31
N ARG A 40 12.24 -19.19 -30.03
CA ARG A 40 11.97 -19.85 -28.75
C ARG A 40 12.01 -21.36 -28.95
N LYS A 41 12.69 -22.07 -28.05
CA LYS A 41 12.69 -23.53 -28.03
C LYS A 41 12.57 -24.05 -26.61
N ASP A 42 11.64 -24.98 -26.42
CA ASP A 42 11.39 -25.61 -25.12
C ASP A 42 12.22 -26.90 -25.02
N TYR A 43 13.01 -27.02 -23.95
CA TYR A 43 13.85 -28.16 -23.65
C TYR A 43 13.31 -28.93 -22.45
N LEU A 44 13.46 -30.25 -22.48
CA LEU A 44 13.29 -31.10 -21.30
C LEU A 44 14.62 -31.16 -20.57
N VAL A 45 14.62 -30.65 -19.34
CA VAL A 45 15.82 -30.43 -18.54
C VAL A 45 15.77 -31.28 -17.27
N HIS A 46 16.92 -31.80 -16.85
CA HIS A 46 17.06 -32.56 -15.62
C HIS A 46 17.14 -31.65 -14.41
N ASP A 47 16.33 -31.97 -13.41
CA ASP A 47 16.34 -31.36 -12.08
C ASP A 47 16.22 -32.51 -11.09
N GLU A 48 17.32 -32.87 -10.41
CA GLU A 48 17.34 -34.04 -9.50
C GLU A 48 16.60 -33.77 -8.20
N GLU A 49 16.82 -32.59 -7.64
CA GLU A 49 16.31 -32.14 -6.35
C GLU A 49 14.92 -31.50 -6.48
N GLY A 50 14.50 -31.13 -7.70
CA GLY A 50 13.20 -30.52 -7.94
C GLY A 50 13.10 -29.09 -7.40
N VAL A 51 14.23 -28.39 -7.29
CA VAL A 51 14.34 -27.07 -6.67
C VAL A 51 13.69 -25.99 -7.54
N SER A 52 13.73 -26.14 -8.86
CA SER A 52 13.19 -25.12 -9.75
C SER A 52 11.66 -25.15 -9.76
N ARG A 53 11.02 -23.99 -9.88
CA ARG A 53 9.57 -23.86 -10.05
C ARG A 53 9.21 -23.03 -11.28
N GLU A 54 7.94 -23.07 -11.66
CA GLU A 54 7.41 -22.30 -12.78
C GLU A 54 7.66 -20.80 -12.58
N GLY A 55 8.30 -20.17 -13.56
CA GLY A 55 8.68 -18.75 -13.51
C GLY A 55 10.13 -18.46 -13.11
N ASP A 56 10.90 -19.46 -12.70
CA ASP A 56 12.33 -19.28 -12.40
C ASP A 56 13.17 -19.09 -13.66
N LEU A 57 14.20 -18.24 -13.56
CA LEU A 57 15.23 -18.09 -14.59
C LEU A 57 16.41 -18.99 -14.24
N VAL A 58 16.78 -19.89 -15.14
CA VAL A 58 17.78 -20.93 -14.91
C VAL A 58 18.83 -20.92 -16.01
N ARG A 59 20.07 -21.25 -15.63
CA ARG A 59 21.14 -21.62 -16.56
C ARG A 59 21.13 -23.13 -16.70
N ILE A 60 20.98 -23.61 -17.92
CA ILE A 60 21.00 -25.03 -18.26
C ILE A 60 22.30 -25.37 -18.99
N GLU A 61 22.85 -26.55 -18.71
CA GLU A 61 24.08 -27.04 -19.34
C GLU A 61 23.84 -28.36 -20.06
N ALA A 62 24.57 -28.57 -21.15
CA ALA A 62 24.53 -29.83 -21.89
C ALA A 62 25.15 -30.97 -21.07
N THR A 63 24.49 -32.14 -21.13
CA THR A 63 24.88 -33.37 -20.43
C THR A 63 24.86 -34.56 -21.38
N ARG A 64 25.28 -35.73 -20.90
CA ARG A 64 25.03 -36.99 -21.61
C ARG A 64 23.52 -37.16 -21.84
N PRO A 65 23.09 -37.91 -22.87
CA PRO A 65 21.67 -38.26 -23.02
C PRO A 65 21.16 -38.96 -21.75
N LEU A 66 20.25 -38.31 -21.04
CA LEU A 66 19.59 -38.85 -19.84
C LEU A 66 18.30 -39.60 -20.21
N SER A 67 17.68 -39.23 -21.33
CA SER A 67 16.50 -39.88 -21.90
C SER A 67 16.39 -39.53 -23.40
N LYS A 68 15.38 -40.07 -24.10
CA LYS A 68 15.15 -39.89 -25.55
C LYS A 68 15.19 -38.43 -26.01
N ARG A 69 14.76 -37.48 -25.18
CA ARG A 69 14.66 -36.04 -25.51
C ARG A 69 15.32 -35.12 -24.48
N LYS A 70 16.09 -35.68 -23.54
CA LYS A 70 16.60 -34.97 -22.36
C LYS A 70 18.12 -35.01 -22.36
N PHE A 71 18.72 -33.88 -22.74
CA PHE A 71 20.16 -33.73 -22.95
C PHE A 71 20.74 -32.55 -22.16
N PHE A 72 19.94 -31.91 -21.31
CA PHE A 72 20.33 -30.74 -20.52
C PHE A 72 20.01 -30.97 -19.04
N SER A 73 20.82 -30.43 -18.15
CA SER A 73 20.56 -30.32 -16.71
C SER A 73 20.52 -28.85 -16.28
N ILE A 74 19.83 -28.57 -15.17
CA ILE A 74 19.90 -27.25 -14.53
C ILE A 74 21.25 -27.14 -13.83
N ALA A 75 22.03 -26.14 -14.20
CA ALA A 75 23.31 -25.85 -13.58
C ALA A 75 23.15 -24.85 -12.42
N GLU A 76 22.25 -23.89 -12.57
CA GLU A 76 22.12 -22.77 -11.63
C GLU A 76 20.76 -22.08 -11.78
N ILE A 77 20.17 -21.65 -10.67
CA ILE A 77 18.99 -20.77 -10.65
C ILE A 77 19.49 -19.33 -10.56
N LEU A 78 19.35 -18.59 -11.66
CA LEU A 78 19.80 -17.20 -11.76
C LEU A 78 18.83 -16.24 -11.07
N LYS A 79 17.52 -16.51 -11.16
CA LYS A 79 16.49 -15.70 -10.52
C LYS A 79 15.33 -16.55 -10.06
N ASN A 80 15.11 -16.55 -8.75
CA ASN A 80 14.04 -17.30 -8.10
C ASN A 80 12.79 -16.43 -7.96
N LYS A 81 11.78 -16.68 -8.80
CA LYS A 81 10.47 -16.00 -8.75
C LYS A 81 9.35 -16.99 -8.47
N GLY A 82 9.43 -18.19 -9.04
CA GLY A 82 8.40 -19.21 -8.94
C GLY A 82 8.23 -19.77 -7.54
N GLN A 83 9.31 -19.90 -6.76
CA GLN A 83 9.20 -20.41 -5.39
C GLN A 83 8.42 -19.47 -4.48
N GLN A 84 8.54 -18.16 -4.70
CA GLN A 84 7.88 -17.15 -3.88
C GLN A 84 6.35 -17.23 -3.99
N PHE A 85 5.81 -17.55 -5.17
CA PHE A 85 4.37 -17.56 -5.41
C PHE A 85 3.60 -18.55 -4.54
N ALA A 86 4.16 -19.75 -4.30
CA ALA A 86 3.47 -20.73 -3.46
C ALA A 86 3.45 -20.33 -1.98
N LEU A 87 4.51 -19.68 -1.50
CA LEU A 87 4.57 -19.16 -0.13
C LEU A 87 3.50 -18.07 0.04
N PHE A 88 3.48 -17.11 -0.87
CA PHE A 88 2.51 -16.01 -0.84
C PHE A 88 1.06 -16.49 -0.96
N GLU A 89 0.77 -17.52 -1.78
CA GLU A 89 -0.58 -18.07 -1.86
C GLU A 89 -1.03 -18.67 -0.53
N SER A 90 -0.15 -19.41 0.15
CA SER A 90 -0.47 -20.02 1.45
C SER A 90 -0.67 -18.98 2.55
N GLU A 91 0.19 -17.96 2.58
CA GLU A 91 0.13 -16.87 3.55
C GLU A 91 -1.12 -16.00 3.35
N ALA A 92 -1.43 -15.65 2.09
CA ALA A 92 -2.60 -14.86 1.75
C ALA A 92 -3.90 -15.56 2.17
N LYS A 93 -4.02 -16.89 1.96
CA LYS A 93 -5.20 -17.66 2.40
C LYS A 93 -5.38 -17.60 3.93
N GLN A 94 -4.29 -17.67 4.68
CA GLN A 94 -4.34 -17.58 6.15
C GLN A 94 -4.78 -16.18 6.60
N GLN A 95 -4.18 -15.13 6.02
CA GLN A 95 -4.49 -13.74 6.36
C GLN A 95 -5.93 -13.38 6.04
N VAL A 96 -6.42 -13.73 4.84
CA VAL A 96 -7.80 -13.48 4.42
C VAL A 96 -8.79 -14.18 5.35
N SER A 97 -8.54 -15.45 5.70
CA SER A 97 -9.41 -16.18 6.61
C SER A 97 -9.48 -15.55 8.02
N GLN A 98 -8.36 -15.04 8.54
CA GLN A 98 -8.32 -14.35 9.82
C GLN A 98 -9.08 -13.02 9.77
N GLU A 99 -8.89 -12.24 8.71
CA GLU A 99 -9.56 -10.96 8.50
C GLU A 99 -11.08 -11.12 8.35
N GLU A 100 -11.52 -12.09 7.56
CA GLU A 100 -12.94 -12.44 7.39
C GLU A 100 -13.58 -12.85 8.73
N ALA A 101 -12.87 -13.64 9.54
CA ALA A 101 -13.36 -14.04 10.86
C ALA A 101 -13.49 -12.83 11.81
N GLN A 102 -12.52 -11.91 11.78
CA GLN A 102 -12.58 -10.69 12.57
C GLN A 102 -13.75 -9.79 12.16
N LYS A 103 -13.90 -9.53 10.86
CA LYS A 103 -15.01 -8.73 10.31
C LYS A 103 -16.36 -9.36 10.62
N THR A 104 -16.47 -10.68 10.56
CA THR A 104 -17.69 -11.41 10.91
C THR A 104 -18.04 -11.20 12.39
N ARG A 105 -17.05 -11.30 13.29
CA ARG A 105 -17.26 -11.05 14.73
C ARG A 105 -17.67 -9.60 14.99
N GLU A 106 -17.01 -8.64 14.37
CA GLU A 106 -17.35 -7.22 14.47
C GLU A 106 -18.78 -6.94 13.99
N PHE A 107 -19.18 -7.55 12.87
CA PHE A 107 -20.54 -7.45 12.35
C PHE A 107 -21.57 -8.01 13.33
N LEU A 108 -21.32 -9.20 13.91
CA LEU A 108 -22.20 -9.78 14.92
C LEU A 108 -22.29 -8.90 16.16
N SER A 109 -21.17 -8.40 16.69
CA SER A 109 -21.20 -7.48 17.85
C SER A 109 -21.92 -6.18 17.55
N ARG A 110 -21.75 -5.63 16.34
CA ARG A 110 -22.47 -4.42 15.91
C ARG A 110 -23.97 -4.70 15.79
N ARG A 111 -24.34 -5.87 15.27
CA ARG A 111 -25.74 -6.29 15.14
C ARG A 111 -26.39 -6.47 16.52
N GLU A 112 -25.72 -7.17 17.44
CA GLU A 112 -26.18 -7.32 18.83
C GLU A 112 -26.38 -5.96 19.50
N ALA A 113 -25.43 -5.02 19.32
CA ALA A 113 -25.53 -3.67 19.86
C ALA A 113 -26.71 -2.86 19.26
N VAL A 114 -27.04 -3.06 17.99
CA VAL A 114 -28.20 -2.42 17.34
C VAL A 114 -29.50 -3.08 17.79
N GLU A 115 -29.56 -4.40 17.93
CA GLU A 115 -30.73 -5.12 18.45
C GLU A 115 -31.03 -4.72 19.92
N SER A 116 -30.01 -4.37 20.72
CA SER A 116 -30.21 -3.85 22.07
C SER A 116 -30.60 -2.37 22.13
N ASN A 117 -30.25 -1.59 21.10
CA ASN A 117 -30.47 -0.15 21.06
C ASN A 117 -31.58 0.20 20.06
N ASP A 118 -32.82 0.21 20.55
CA ASP A 118 -33.89 0.91 19.84
C ASP A 118 -33.54 2.40 19.69
N SER A 119 -33.96 3.04 18.60
CA SER A 119 -33.64 4.44 18.33
C SER A 119 -34.42 5.38 19.27
N VAL A 120 -33.91 5.60 20.48
CA VAL A 120 -34.53 6.46 21.52
C VAL A 120 -33.89 7.86 21.60
N LEU A 121 -32.83 8.13 20.84
CA LEU A 121 -32.03 9.36 20.92
C LEU A 121 -32.83 10.68 20.88
N LEU A 122 -33.81 10.82 19.98
CA LEU A 122 -34.61 12.04 19.90
C LEU A 122 -35.52 12.22 21.14
N ARG A 123 -36.02 11.11 21.70
CA ARG A 123 -36.80 11.11 22.93
C ARG A 123 -35.92 11.46 24.12
N ASP A 124 -34.73 10.87 24.21
CA ASP A 124 -33.75 11.14 25.26
C ASP A 124 -33.29 12.61 25.25
N ILE A 125 -33.07 13.20 24.08
CA ILE A 125 -32.73 14.64 23.97
C ILE A 125 -33.88 15.51 24.48
N HIS A 126 -35.12 15.15 24.12
CA HIS A 126 -36.30 15.90 24.58
C HIS A 126 -36.46 15.82 26.10
N THR A 127 -36.24 14.64 26.71
CA THR A 127 -36.30 14.48 28.17
C THR A 127 -35.17 15.25 28.86
N ILE A 128 -33.94 15.22 28.34
CA ILE A 128 -32.83 16.03 28.89
C ILE A 128 -33.14 17.53 28.81
N GLN A 129 -33.68 18.02 27.68
CA GLN A 129 -34.05 19.43 27.52
C GLN A 129 -35.15 19.84 28.51
N LYS A 130 -36.17 19.00 28.69
CA LYS A 130 -37.25 19.21 29.66
C LYS A 130 -36.71 19.21 31.10
N ALA A 131 -35.81 18.29 31.43
CA ALA A 131 -35.18 18.19 32.75
C ALA A 131 -34.31 19.42 33.07
N LEU A 132 -33.59 19.97 32.07
CA LEU A 132 -32.81 21.20 32.24
C LEU A 132 -33.72 22.43 32.47
N ALA A 133 -34.91 22.45 31.86
CA ALA A 133 -35.85 23.57 31.95
C ALA A 133 -36.75 23.53 33.19
N GLN A 134 -37.21 22.35 33.61
CA GLN A 134 -38.19 22.16 34.69
C GLN A 134 -37.59 21.60 35.98
N GLY A 135 -36.33 21.13 35.94
CA GLY A 135 -35.58 20.76 37.12
C GLY A 135 -36.10 19.55 37.89
N GLN A 136 -36.43 18.43 37.22
CA GLN A 136 -36.61 17.10 37.85
C GLN A 136 -36.80 15.95 36.83
N ASP A 137 -36.14 14.82 37.11
CA ASP A 137 -36.50 13.39 36.87
C ASP A 137 -35.23 12.51 37.03
N ALA A 138 -34.84 12.20 38.28
CA ALA A 138 -33.51 11.66 38.59
C ALA A 138 -33.23 10.24 38.07
N GLN A 139 -34.25 9.41 37.90
CA GLN A 139 -34.10 8.01 37.50
C GLN A 139 -33.91 7.84 35.99
N GLU A 140 -34.75 8.47 35.18
CA GLU A 140 -34.61 8.45 33.72
C GLU A 140 -33.29 9.11 33.27
N LEU A 141 -32.89 10.20 33.93
CA LEU A 141 -31.60 10.84 33.69
C LEU A 141 -30.43 9.90 34.02
N ALA A 142 -30.52 9.05 35.04
CA ALA A 142 -29.46 8.11 35.38
C ALA A 142 -29.31 7.00 34.32
N GLU A 143 -30.42 6.49 33.78
CA GLU A 143 -30.41 5.52 32.67
C GLU A 143 -29.83 6.12 31.39
N ILE A 144 -30.21 7.37 31.07
CA ILE A 144 -29.67 8.11 29.92
C ILE A 144 -28.16 8.34 30.13
N LYS A 145 -27.72 8.75 31.33
CA LYS A 145 -26.28 8.87 31.66
C LYS A 145 -25.52 7.58 31.43
N ALA A 146 -26.09 6.44 31.82
CA ALA A 146 -25.47 5.13 31.66
C ALA A 146 -25.37 4.71 30.18
N ARG A 147 -26.41 4.97 29.36
CA ARG A 147 -26.40 4.65 27.92
C ARG A 147 -25.34 5.46 27.15
N TYR A 148 -25.19 6.74 27.47
CA TYR A 148 -24.28 7.63 26.75
C TYR A 148 -22.93 7.85 27.45
N GLY A 149 -22.74 7.31 28.66
CA GLY A 149 -21.49 7.40 29.42
C GLY A 149 -21.14 8.81 29.92
N ILE A 150 -22.13 9.63 30.30
CA ILE A 150 -21.92 11.03 30.70
C ILE A 150 -22.16 11.22 32.20
N GLU A 151 -21.25 11.91 32.89
CA GLU A 151 -21.37 12.16 34.34
C GLU A 151 -22.38 13.28 34.68
N ASN A 152 -22.39 14.38 33.92
CA ASN A 152 -23.25 15.56 34.14
C ASN A 152 -23.84 16.09 32.84
N PHE A 153 -25.15 16.38 32.82
CA PHE A 153 -25.80 17.03 31.68
C PHE A 153 -25.63 18.55 31.77
N THR A 154 -24.54 19.05 31.20
CA THR A 154 -24.35 20.48 30.93
C THR A 154 -24.76 20.79 29.47
N PRO A 155 -25.07 22.05 29.13
CA PRO A 155 -25.29 22.47 27.74
C PRO A 155 -24.13 22.09 26.80
N GLU A 156 -22.92 21.97 27.34
CA GLU A 156 -21.71 21.57 26.60
C GLU A 156 -21.69 20.07 26.30
N THR A 157 -22.08 19.21 27.25
CA THR A 157 -22.20 17.76 26.99
C THR A 157 -23.27 17.40 25.97
N LEU A 158 -24.35 18.19 25.86
CA LEU A 158 -25.35 18.04 24.80
C LEU A 158 -24.78 18.35 23.41
N ARG A 159 -23.90 19.36 23.31
CA ARG A 159 -23.18 19.66 22.07
C ARG A 159 -22.18 18.56 21.71
N GLN A 160 -21.58 17.93 22.71
CA GLN A 160 -20.68 16.79 22.53
C GLN A 160 -21.43 15.54 22.02
N LEU A 161 -22.64 15.27 22.53
CA LEU A 161 -23.49 14.18 22.04
C LEU A 161 -23.93 14.33 20.58
N LEU A 162 -24.20 15.57 20.18
CA LEU A 162 -24.63 15.92 18.82
C LEU A 162 -23.44 16.31 17.93
N HIS A 163 -22.22 16.03 18.36
CA HIS A 163 -21.05 16.31 17.55
C HIS A 163 -21.05 15.40 16.32
N LEU A 164 -21.16 16.02 15.15
CA LEU A 164 -21.13 15.31 13.87
C LEU A 164 -19.69 15.24 13.36
N ASP A 165 -19.26 14.06 12.93
CA ASP A 165 -17.96 13.85 12.29
C ASP A 165 -17.74 14.77 11.08
N VAL A 166 -18.84 15.20 10.43
CA VAL A 166 -18.81 16.14 9.31
C VAL A 166 -18.23 17.50 9.72
N SER A 167 -18.55 17.99 10.93
CA SER A 167 -18.03 19.27 11.41
C SER A 167 -16.54 19.19 11.75
N ALA A 168 -16.10 18.07 12.35
CA ALA A 168 -14.69 17.81 12.58
C ALA A 168 -13.91 17.70 11.26
N LEU A 169 -14.48 17.00 10.27
CA LEU A 169 -13.88 16.85 8.95
C LEU A 169 -13.82 18.19 8.20
N GLU A 170 -14.85 19.03 8.32
CA GLU A 170 -14.84 20.39 7.77
C GLU A 170 -13.69 21.22 8.37
N GLN A 171 -13.53 21.21 9.69
CA GLN A 171 -12.41 21.89 10.35
C GLN A 171 -11.06 21.34 9.86
N GLN A 172 -10.92 20.02 9.75
CA GLN A 172 -9.70 19.41 9.20
C GLN A 172 -9.41 19.90 7.78
N VAL A 173 -10.41 19.91 6.90
CA VAL A 173 -10.26 20.42 5.53
C VAL A 173 -9.87 21.90 5.54
N GLN A 174 -10.50 22.73 6.37
CA GLN A 174 -10.14 24.15 6.51
C GLN A 174 -8.69 24.33 6.99
N THR A 175 -8.23 23.54 7.97
CA THR A 175 -6.83 23.60 8.39
C THR A 175 -5.86 23.15 7.29
N GLN A 176 -6.23 22.15 6.50
CA GLN A 176 -5.43 21.70 5.35
C GLN A 176 -5.37 22.78 4.26
N MET A 177 -6.49 23.44 3.97
CA MET A 177 -6.53 24.57 3.03
C MET A 177 -5.65 25.72 3.51
N ALA A 178 -5.80 26.14 4.78
CA ALA A 178 -4.97 27.19 5.37
C ALA A 178 -3.47 26.87 5.33
N LYS A 179 -3.09 25.60 5.57
CA LYS A 179 -1.69 25.14 5.40
C LYS A 179 -1.22 25.30 3.96
N ILE A 180 -2.01 24.83 2.98
CA ILE A 180 -1.66 24.96 1.56
C ILE A 180 -1.50 26.44 1.17
N ASP A 181 -2.43 27.29 1.59
CA ASP A 181 -2.42 28.72 1.28
C ASP A 181 -1.21 29.41 1.90
N SER A 182 -0.90 29.14 3.17
CA SER A 182 0.28 29.69 3.85
C SER A 182 1.60 29.33 3.14
N VAL A 183 1.74 28.08 2.66
CA VAL A 183 2.92 27.66 1.87
C VAL A 183 2.97 28.42 0.55
N GLN A 184 1.84 28.53 -0.15
CA GLN A 184 1.79 29.19 -1.44
C GLN A 184 2.08 30.69 -1.34
N GLU A 185 1.49 31.38 -0.37
CA GLU A 185 1.75 32.79 -0.10
C GLU A 185 3.21 33.01 0.24
N ARG A 186 3.78 32.21 1.15
CA ARG A 186 5.19 32.34 1.53
C ARG A 186 6.14 32.06 0.36
N VAL A 187 5.85 31.08 -0.48
CA VAL A 187 6.62 30.82 -1.71
C VAL A 187 6.48 31.98 -2.69
N ARG A 188 5.28 32.55 -2.87
CA ARG A 188 5.05 33.69 -3.79
C ARG A 188 5.81 34.93 -3.31
N GLU A 189 5.74 35.24 -2.02
CA GLU A 189 6.47 36.34 -1.38
C GLU A 189 7.99 36.22 -1.61
N LEU A 190 8.57 35.05 -1.30
CA LEU A 190 10.00 34.79 -1.52
C LEU A 190 10.40 34.75 -3.01
N LEU A 191 9.46 34.55 -3.94
CA LEU A 191 9.76 34.59 -5.37
C LEU A 191 9.67 36.00 -5.97
N GLN A 192 8.97 36.93 -5.32
CA GLN A 192 8.91 38.33 -5.75
C GLN A 192 10.25 39.04 -5.53
N ASN A 193 10.93 38.75 -4.41
CA ASN A 193 12.22 39.33 -4.06
C ASN A 193 13.37 38.32 -4.27
N SER A 194 14.18 38.52 -5.32
CA SER A 194 15.26 37.59 -5.66
C SER A 194 16.41 37.58 -4.64
N GLU A 195 16.69 38.72 -4.02
CA GLU A 195 17.76 38.88 -3.02
C GLU A 195 17.39 38.22 -1.69
N ASP A 196 16.18 38.50 -1.19
CA ASP A 196 15.64 37.88 0.03
C ASP A 196 15.55 36.35 -0.10
N CYS A 197 15.18 35.85 -1.28
CA CYS A 197 15.19 34.43 -1.60
C CYS A 197 16.57 33.79 -1.42
N ASN A 198 17.61 34.44 -1.95
CA ASN A 198 18.97 33.93 -1.89
C ASN A 198 19.51 33.97 -0.45
N LEU A 199 19.23 35.05 0.30
CA LEU A 199 19.59 35.16 1.71
C LEU A 199 18.87 34.11 2.57
N TRP A 200 17.58 33.91 2.35
CA TRP A 200 16.76 32.93 3.07
C TRP A 200 17.21 31.49 2.79
N LEU A 201 17.58 31.17 1.54
CA LEU A 201 18.16 29.87 1.18
C LEU A 201 19.57 29.68 1.77
N ALA A 202 20.38 30.75 1.80
CA ALA A 202 21.73 30.71 2.40
C ALA A 202 21.68 30.45 3.91
N GLN A 203 20.73 31.07 4.63
CA GLN A 203 20.51 30.84 6.06
C GLN A 203 20.18 29.36 6.38
N ARG A 204 19.59 28.63 5.43
CA ARG A 204 19.21 27.22 5.57
C ARG A 204 20.23 26.24 4.99
N GLY A 205 21.42 26.73 4.63
CA GLY A 205 22.56 25.90 4.24
C GLY A 205 22.65 25.57 2.74
N VAL A 206 21.91 26.27 1.87
CA VAL A 206 22.08 26.11 0.42
C VAL A 206 23.32 26.86 -0.04
N GLN A 207 24.34 26.14 -0.48
CA GLN A 207 25.57 26.72 -1.04
C GLN A 207 25.30 27.30 -2.44
N ASN A 208 25.79 28.52 -2.70
CA ASN A 208 25.64 29.29 -3.94
C ASN A 208 24.20 29.33 -4.52
N PRO A 209 23.24 29.98 -3.82
CA PRO A 209 21.87 30.13 -4.31
C PRO A 209 21.79 30.83 -5.67
N GLU A 210 22.69 31.77 -5.97
CA GLU A 210 22.65 32.58 -7.19
C GLU A 210 22.78 31.77 -8.48
N ALA A 211 23.60 30.71 -8.47
CA ALA A 211 23.85 29.87 -9.64
C ALA A 211 22.70 28.87 -9.96
N LEU A 212 21.72 28.73 -9.06
CA LEU A 212 20.64 27.76 -9.21
C LEU A 212 19.59 28.23 -10.21
N LYS A 213 19.12 27.31 -11.06
CA LYS A 213 17.97 27.54 -11.94
C LYS A 213 16.71 27.86 -11.12
N ALA A 214 15.83 28.72 -11.64
CA ALA A 214 14.61 29.16 -10.95
C ALA A 214 13.71 28.00 -10.45
N ASN A 215 13.58 26.91 -11.22
CA ASN A 215 12.79 25.75 -10.82
C ASN A 215 13.40 25.00 -9.62
N ILE A 216 14.73 24.95 -9.54
CA ILE A 216 15.45 24.31 -8.42
C ILE A 216 15.26 25.16 -7.16
N LYS A 217 15.39 26.49 -7.27
CA LYS A 217 15.10 27.42 -6.18
C LYS A 217 13.68 27.24 -5.64
N ARG A 218 12.66 27.21 -6.52
CA ARG A 218 11.26 26.98 -6.13
C ARG A 218 11.06 25.66 -5.38
N ASN A 219 11.72 24.59 -5.80
CA ASN A 219 11.61 23.29 -5.13
C ASN A 219 12.32 23.27 -3.78
N LEU A 220 13.48 23.92 -3.64
CA LEU A 220 14.18 24.06 -2.37
C LEU A 220 13.38 24.92 -1.38
N LEU A 221 12.83 26.06 -1.83
CA LEU A 221 11.93 26.90 -1.03
C LEU A 221 10.75 26.09 -0.50
N ARG A 222 10.05 25.35 -1.38
CA ARG A 222 8.93 24.49 -0.97
C ARG A 222 9.35 23.44 0.07
N LYS A 223 10.49 22.76 -0.13
CA LYS A 223 10.99 21.77 0.83
C LYS A 223 11.27 22.37 2.19
N HIS A 224 11.92 23.52 2.23
CA HIS A 224 12.28 24.18 3.49
C HIS A 224 11.07 24.82 4.20
N ILE A 225 10.11 25.37 3.46
CA ILE A 225 8.85 25.89 4.03
C ILE A 225 8.00 24.73 4.60
N LEU A 226 7.94 23.60 3.90
CA LEU A 226 7.24 22.40 4.40
C LEU A 226 7.90 21.77 5.63
N GLN A 227 9.19 22.03 5.87
CA GLN A 227 9.88 21.55 7.07
C GLN A 227 9.61 22.42 8.31
N GLU A 228 9.07 23.63 8.13
CA GLU A 228 8.76 24.56 9.22
C GLU A 228 7.32 24.50 9.72
N LEU A 229 6.44 23.89 8.92
CA LEU A 229 5.01 23.72 9.22
C LEU A 229 4.73 22.34 9.83
#